data_AF-A0A6L8DRQ4-F1
#
_entry.id   AF-A0A6L8DRQ4-F1
#
_cell.length_a   1.000
_cell.length_b   1.000
_cell.length_c   1.000
_cell.angle_alpha   90.00
_cell.angle_beta   90.00
_cell.angle_gamma   90.00
#
_symmetry.space_group_name_H-M   'P 1'
#
loop_
_entity.id
_entity.type
_entity.pdbx_description
1 polymer ?
#
loop_
_entity_poly.entity_id
_entity_poly.type
_entity_poly.pdbx_seq_one_letter_code
_entity_poly.pdbx_strand_id
1 'polypeptide(L)'
;MSHDFRTFGIAVVAAAVLVSLTGQPAFAQGTPWIAEPGTGTISFTYANQSAKEFWRPVDGTVTKVTGPLGPTGASLAQNTMWFGANYAVNDFVALDIQSAFASSMVSGAVGPSGGQESYSGLFDSNVALTFRLVDELISDAPSVAVRIGGILAGAYDTGYINSLGDGGHGVETSLIVGKFGNAAGFSAEVGLRMRGSTDVNTQAVGGAMASGETVDIPNDMFVNLGLFIPAGSAVTLGVDYRMVNAMSGIDIGGMGFSPSRFPGLEEDAHIVGGRLLANVTDTVNLNVFFGQVVAGKNTAASRIFGAGIGFGFGGGGFDF
;
A
#
# COMPACT_ATOMS: atom_id res chain seq x y z
N MET A 1 -52.03 -38.94 -19.02
CA MET A 1 -51.65 -37.61 -19.54
C MET A 1 -51.10 -36.81 -18.38
N SER A 2 -49.80 -36.94 -18.15
CA SER A 2 -49.07 -36.30 -17.06
C SER A 2 -48.29 -35.11 -17.61
N HIS A 3 -48.48 -33.95 -16.99
CA HIS A 3 -47.70 -32.75 -17.23
C HIS A 3 -46.35 -32.87 -16.51
N ASP A 4 -45.27 -33.08 -17.27
CA ASP A 4 -43.90 -32.88 -16.79
C ASP A 4 -43.31 -31.66 -17.50
N PHE A 5 -43.57 -30.48 -16.94
CA PHE A 5 -42.79 -29.28 -17.24
C PHE A 5 -41.46 -29.38 -16.49
N ARG A 6 -40.42 -29.85 -17.17
CA ARG A 6 -39.05 -29.76 -16.66
C ARG A 6 -38.58 -28.31 -16.78
N THR A 7 -38.67 -27.58 -15.68
CA THR A 7 -37.99 -26.32 -15.46
C THR A 7 -36.48 -26.58 -15.47
N PHE A 8 -35.81 -26.31 -16.59
CA PHE A 8 -34.37 -26.09 -16.59
C PHE A 8 -34.12 -24.75 -15.91
N GLY A 9 -33.90 -24.79 -14.59
CA GLY A 9 -33.41 -23.65 -13.84
C GLY A 9 -31.99 -23.33 -14.31
N ILE A 10 -31.84 -22.25 -15.08
CA ILE A 10 -30.55 -21.58 -15.27
C ILE A 10 -30.19 -20.99 -13.91
N ALA A 11 -29.35 -21.67 -13.15
CA ALA A 11 -28.73 -21.12 -11.96
C ALA A 11 -27.72 -20.06 -12.40
N VAL A 12 -28.17 -18.81 -12.52
CA VAL A 12 -27.28 -17.64 -12.58
C VAL A 12 -26.69 -17.46 -11.19
N VAL A 13 -25.56 -18.13 -10.92
CA VAL A 13 -24.75 -17.88 -9.72
C VAL A 13 -23.88 -16.67 -10.03
N ALA A 14 -24.43 -15.47 -9.83
CA ALA A 14 -23.67 -14.23 -9.82
C ALA A 14 -22.97 -14.10 -8.46
N ALA A 15 -21.73 -14.60 -8.37
CA ALA A 15 -20.86 -14.40 -7.22
C ALA A 15 -19.59 -13.68 -7.67
N ALA A 16 -19.72 -12.41 -8.02
CA ALA A 16 -18.60 -11.54 -8.33
C ALA A 16 -18.22 -10.76 -7.07
N VAL A 17 -17.16 -11.21 -6.41
CA VAL A 17 -16.49 -10.48 -5.33
C VAL A 17 -15.02 -10.49 -5.69
N LEU A 18 -14.42 -9.33 -5.88
CA LEU A 18 -13.04 -9.11 -6.33
C LEU A 18 -12.47 -7.97 -5.42
N VAL A 19 -11.15 -7.71 -5.27
CA VAL A 19 -10.56 -6.70 -4.33
C VAL A 19 -9.16 -6.28 -4.77
N SER A 20 -8.87 -4.99 -4.96
CA SER A 20 -7.54 -4.46 -5.31
C SER A 20 -6.49 -4.66 -4.20
N LEU A 21 -5.24 -4.97 -4.59
CA LEU A 21 -4.08 -4.97 -3.69
C LEU A 21 -3.45 -3.57 -3.68
N THR A 22 -3.88 -2.69 -2.78
CA THR A 22 -3.22 -1.40 -2.55
C THR A 22 -1.91 -1.61 -1.75
N GLY A 23 -0.99 -2.37 -2.36
CA GLY A 23 0.26 -2.83 -1.79
C GLY A 23 1.32 -1.73 -1.65
N GLN A 24 1.02 -0.66 -0.93
CA GLN A 24 2.09 0.17 -0.38
C GLN A 24 2.86 -0.69 0.64
N PRO A 25 4.21 -0.73 0.57
CA PRO A 25 4.98 -1.58 1.46
C PRO A 25 4.72 -1.17 2.91
N ALA A 26 4.93 -2.09 3.84
CA ALA A 26 4.68 -1.90 5.28
C ALA A 26 5.57 -0.84 5.95
N PHE A 27 6.18 0.06 5.18
CA PHE A 27 7.02 1.15 5.65
C PHE A 27 6.21 2.42 5.86
N ALA A 28 6.57 3.16 6.90
CA ALA A 28 6.27 4.58 6.98
C ALA A 28 6.87 5.27 5.75
N GLN A 29 6.11 6.19 5.14
CA GLN A 29 6.54 6.91 3.93
C GLN A 29 7.43 8.10 4.26
N GLY A 30 7.45 8.54 5.53
CA GLY A 30 8.33 9.57 6.04
C GLY A 30 9.15 9.12 7.25
N THR A 31 10.07 9.98 7.66
CA THR A 31 10.92 9.82 8.84
C THR A 31 10.92 11.13 9.64
N PRO A 32 10.91 11.09 10.98
CA PRO A 32 11.09 12.30 11.78
C PRO A 32 12.56 12.77 11.76
N TRP A 33 13.48 11.89 11.35
CA TRP A 33 14.92 12.16 11.25
C TRP A 33 15.28 12.55 9.82
N ILE A 34 15.33 13.85 9.56
CA ILE A 34 15.95 14.39 8.33
C ILE A 34 17.47 14.15 8.39
N ALA A 35 18.10 13.85 7.26
CA ALA A 35 19.56 13.69 7.20
C ALA A 35 20.27 15.06 7.25
N GLU A 36 21.61 15.06 7.28
CA GLU A 36 22.38 16.31 7.23
C GLU A 36 22.16 17.05 5.89
N PRO A 37 22.24 18.39 5.85
CA PRO A 37 22.09 19.17 4.62
C PRO A 37 22.98 18.67 3.49
N GLY A 38 22.41 18.53 2.29
CA GLY A 38 23.14 18.06 1.11
C GLY A 38 23.33 16.54 1.05
N THR A 39 22.90 15.80 2.06
CA THR A 39 22.91 14.33 2.06
C THR A 39 21.58 13.75 1.58
N GLY A 40 21.61 12.51 1.13
CA GLY A 40 20.41 11.82 0.70
C GLY A 40 20.63 10.34 0.52
N THR A 41 19.54 9.65 0.17
CA THR A 41 19.54 8.22 -0.12
C THR A 41 18.75 7.92 -1.37
N ILE A 42 19.23 6.97 -2.16
CA ILE A 42 18.47 6.33 -3.24
C ILE A 42 18.27 4.88 -2.85
N SER A 43 17.06 4.35 -3.03
CA SER A 43 16.74 2.97 -2.65
C SER A 43 15.96 2.24 -3.73
N PHE A 44 16.22 0.94 -3.81
CA PHE A 44 15.50 -0.01 -4.65
C PHE A 44 14.99 -1.13 -3.76
N THR A 45 13.69 -1.39 -3.80
CA THR A 45 13.08 -2.41 -2.94
C THR A 45 12.13 -3.29 -3.75
N TYR A 46 12.39 -4.60 -3.74
CA TYR A 46 11.47 -5.59 -4.25
C TYR A 46 10.52 -6.04 -3.14
N ALA A 47 9.23 -6.12 -3.46
CA ALA A 47 8.21 -6.67 -2.57
C ALA A 47 7.34 -7.67 -3.34
N ASN A 48 7.12 -8.84 -2.75
CA ASN A 48 6.09 -9.78 -3.15
C ASN A 48 4.97 -9.78 -2.12
N GLN A 49 3.73 -9.72 -2.59
CA GLN A 49 2.53 -9.83 -1.79
C GLN A 49 1.68 -10.97 -2.34
N SER A 50 1.10 -11.79 -1.48
CA SER A 50 0.19 -12.85 -1.91
C SER A 50 -0.94 -13.07 -0.93
N ALA A 51 -2.12 -13.37 -1.47
CA ALA A 51 -3.32 -13.64 -0.70
C ALA A 51 -4.14 -14.77 -1.34
N LYS A 52 -4.75 -15.59 -0.47
CA LYS A 52 -5.79 -16.57 -0.84
C LYS A 52 -7.13 -16.25 -0.19
N GLU A 53 -7.14 -15.33 0.75
CA GLU A 53 -8.27 -14.98 1.58
C GLU A 53 -8.39 -13.46 1.64
N PHE A 54 -9.59 -12.97 1.99
CA PHE A 54 -9.94 -11.56 2.06
C PHE A 54 -10.71 -11.30 3.34
N TRP A 55 -10.51 -10.12 3.90
CA TRP A 55 -11.36 -9.56 4.94
C TRP A 55 -12.51 -8.83 4.27
N ARG A 56 -13.75 -9.34 4.42
CA ARG A 56 -14.94 -8.66 3.89
C ARG A 56 -16.14 -8.80 4.82
N PRO A 57 -17.11 -7.88 4.74
CA PRO A 57 -18.39 -8.05 5.42
C PRO A 57 -19.16 -9.26 4.88
N VAL A 58 -19.63 -10.13 5.79
CA VAL A 58 -20.59 -11.21 5.52
C VAL A 58 -21.66 -11.12 6.60
N ASP A 59 -22.91 -10.90 6.20
CA ASP A 59 -24.04 -10.70 7.12
C ASP A 59 -23.77 -9.63 8.20
N GLY A 60 -23.12 -8.52 7.79
CA GLY A 60 -22.76 -7.40 8.66
C GLY A 60 -21.56 -7.64 9.57
N THR A 61 -20.93 -8.82 9.53
CA THR A 61 -19.71 -9.14 10.29
C THR A 61 -18.52 -9.26 9.36
N VAL A 62 -17.45 -8.53 9.65
CA VAL A 62 -16.19 -8.68 8.91
C VAL A 62 -15.56 -10.03 9.26
N THR A 63 -15.38 -10.87 8.25
CA THR A 63 -14.77 -12.20 8.41
C THR A 63 -13.74 -12.45 7.32
N LYS A 64 -12.76 -13.31 7.64
CA LYS A 64 -11.81 -13.79 6.65
C LYS A 64 -12.43 -14.91 5.83
N VAL A 65 -12.46 -14.75 4.52
CA VAL A 65 -13.05 -15.73 3.58
C VAL A 65 -12.13 -15.95 2.38
N THR A 66 -12.12 -17.16 1.81
CA THR A 66 -11.38 -17.45 0.56
C THR A 66 -11.98 -16.69 -0.64
N GLY A 67 -13.24 -16.26 -0.53
CA GLY A 67 -13.91 -15.43 -1.54
C GLY A 67 -13.97 -16.12 -2.92
N PRO A 68 -13.79 -15.38 -4.03
CA PRO A 68 -13.89 -15.92 -5.39
C PRO A 68 -12.77 -16.93 -5.71
N LEU A 69 -11.70 -16.96 -4.91
CA LEU A 69 -10.55 -17.82 -5.12
C LEU A 69 -10.79 -19.26 -4.64
N GLY A 70 -11.79 -19.46 -3.77
CA GLY A 70 -12.10 -20.76 -3.18
C GLY A 70 -12.41 -21.85 -4.21
N PRO A 71 -13.37 -21.63 -5.13
CA PRO A 71 -13.74 -22.63 -6.14
C PRO A 71 -12.61 -23.04 -7.09
N THR A 72 -11.65 -22.15 -7.34
CA THR A 72 -10.54 -22.38 -8.29
C THR A 72 -9.22 -22.74 -7.59
N GLY A 73 -9.14 -22.62 -6.26
CA GLY A 73 -7.89 -22.73 -5.52
C GLY A 73 -6.87 -21.63 -5.89
N ALA A 74 -7.35 -20.55 -6.47
CA ALA A 74 -6.55 -19.45 -6.99
C ALA A 74 -5.78 -18.71 -5.91
N SER A 75 -4.73 -17.99 -6.32
CA SER A 75 -4.01 -17.05 -5.46
C SER A 75 -3.86 -15.73 -6.19
N LEU A 76 -4.11 -14.65 -5.46
CA LEU A 76 -3.74 -13.30 -5.86
C LEU A 76 -2.29 -13.06 -5.45
N ALA A 77 -1.47 -12.52 -6.35
CA ALA A 77 -0.08 -12.21 -6.08
C ALA A 77 0.33 -10.93 -6.80
N GLN A 78 1.10 -10.07 -6.12
CA GLN A 78 1.65 -8.85 -6.70
C GLN A 78 3.14 -8.76 -6.40
N ASN A 79 3.92 -8.47 -7.44
CA ASN A 79 5.33 -8.16 -7.36
C ASN A 79 5.51 -6.68 -7.63
N THR A 80 6.24 -5.99 -6.77
CA THR A 80 6.48 -4.54 -6.89
C THR A 80 7.96 -4.24 -6.75
N MET A 81 8.51 -3.49 -7.69
CA MET A 81 9.83 -2.89 -7.60
C MET A 81 9.69 -1.41 -7.30
N TRP A 82 9.98 -1.04 -6.07
CA TRP A 82 9.98 0.34 -5.59
C TRP A 82 11.31 1.02 -5.86
N PHE A 83 11.21 2.28 -6.28
CA PHE A 83 12.28 3.26 -6.33
C PHE A 83 11.95 4.36 -5.33
N GLY A 84 12.92 4.70 -4.47
CA GLY A 84 12.78 5.80 -3.53
C GLY A 84 14.01 6.70 -3.54
N ALA A 85 13.80 8.00 -3.40
CA ALA A 85 14.87 8.96 -3.15
C ALA A 85 14.46 9.90 -2.01
N ASN A 86 15.36 10.11 -1.05
CA ASN A 86 15.23 11.13 -0.01
C ASN A 86 16.45 12.06 -0.08
N TYR A 87 16.24 13.36 0.06
CA TYR A 87 17.30 14.36 0.00
C TYR A 87 17.04 15.46 1.03
N ALA A 88 17.97 15.64 1.96
CA ALA A 88 17.93 16.73 2.92
C ALA A 88 18.41 18.02 2.25
N VAL A 89 17.46 18.91 1.95
CA VAL A 89 17.75 20.21 1.31
C VAL A 89 18.49 21.10 2.30
N ASN A 90 18.07 21.07 3.57
CA ASN A 90 18.71 21.75 4.70
C ASN A 90 18.29 21.05 6.01
N ASP A 91 18.66 21.62 7.16
CA ASP A 91 18.39 21.03 8.49
C ASP A 91 16.90 20.91 8.84
N PHE A 92 16.03 21.59 8.08
CA PHE A 92 14.60 21.70 8.36
C PHE A 92 13.73 21.08 7.27
N VAL A 93 14.26 20.83 6.07
CA VAL A 93 13.47 20.42 4.91
C VAL A 93 14.15 19.26 4.18
N ALA A 94 13.37 18.21 3.91
CA ALA A 94 13.74 17.13 3.02
C ALA A 94 12.74 16.97 1.88
N LEU A 95 13.23 16.49 0.74
CA LEU A 95 12.45 16.05 -0.41
C LEU A 95 12.42 14.52 -0.42
N ASP A 96 11.21 13.96 -0.54
CA ASP A 96 10.95 12.54 -0.65
C ASP A 96 10.30 12.25 -2.00
N ILE A 97 10.82 11.28 -2.74
CA ILE A 97 10.25 10.79 -3.99
C ILE A 97 10.11 9.28 -3.87
N GLN A 98 8.94 8.76 -4.24
CA GLN A 98 8.68 7.32 -4.29
C GLN A 98 7.90 6.99 -5.56
N SER A 99 8.29 5.93 -6.24
CA SER A 99 7.58 5.38 -7.39
C SER A 99 7.80 3.87 -7.44
N ALA A 100 7.01 3.16 -8.24
CA ALA A 100 7.17 1.72 -8.39
C ALA A 100 6.73 1.24 -9.77
N PHE A 101 7.27 0.10 -10.18
CA PHE A 101 6.67 -0.75 -11.20
C PHE A 101 6.12 -1.99 -10.52
N ALA A 102 4.87 -2.33 -10.82
CA ALA A 102 4.24 -3.52 -10.27
C ALA A 102 3.68 -4.42 -11.36
N SER A 103 3.55 -5.70 -11.01
CA SER A 103 2.88 -6.73 -11.80
C SER A 103 2.02 -7.55 -10.84
N SER A 104 0.74 -7.66 -11.13
CA SER A 104 -0.24 -8.35 -10.29
C SER A 104 -0.95 -9.42 -11.11
N MET A 105 -1.04 -10.61 -10.53
CA MET A 105 -1.50 -11.83 -11.15
C MET A 105 -2.58 -12.48 -10.29
N VAL A 106 -3.62 -12.98 -10.94
CA VAL A 106 -4.55 -13.93 -10.33
C VAL A 106 -4.58 -15.20 -11.16
N SER A 107 -4.27 -16.32 -10.51
CA SER A 107 -4.40 -17.63 -11.16
C SER A 107 -5.88 -18.06 -11.23
N GLY A 108 -6.24 -18.88 -12.22
CA GLY A 108 -7.59 -19.44 -12.32
C GLY A 108 -8.65 -18.53 -12.94
N ALA A 109 -9.79 -19.11 -13.29
CA ALA A 109 -10.88 -18.50 -14.07
C ALA A 109 -11.76 -17.54 -13.24
N VAL A 110 -11.16 -16.60 -12.52
CA VAL A 110 -11.87 -15.71 -11.58
C VAL A 110 -12.02 -14.27 -12.08
N GLY A 111 -11.30 -13.89 -13.12
CA GLY A 111 -11.44 -12.61 -13.79
C GLY A 111 -12.46 -12.62 -14.93
N PRO A 112 -12.86 -11.45 -15.47
CA PRO A 112 -13.83 -11.34 -16.56
C PRO A 112 -13.42 -12.12 -17.82
N SER A 113 -12.13 -12.40 -18.02
CA SER A 113 -11.65 -13.27 -19.11
C SER A 113 -11.93 -14.76 -18.92
N GLY A 114 -12.29 -15.20 -17.70
CA GLY A 114 -12.43 -16.62 -17.37
C GLY A 114 -11.10 -17.40 -17.38
N GLY A 115 -9.96 -16.70 -17.34
CA GLY A 115 -8.62 -17.27 -17.32
C GLY A 115 -7.67 -16.56 -16.35
N GLN A 116 -6.38 -16.92 -16.42
CA GLN A 116 -5.34 -16.23 -15.66
C GLN A 116 -5.17 -14.79 -16.18
N GLU A 117 -5.26 -13.82 -15.29
CA GLU A 117 -5.12 -12.40 -15.61
C GLU A 117 -3.86 -11.83 -14.98
N SER A 118 -3.18 -10.95 -15.72
CA SER A 118 -1.98 -10.26 -15.27
C SER A 118 -2.04 -8.81 -15.72
N TYR A 119 -1.89 -7.89 -14.77
CA TYR A 119 -1.75 -6.46 -15.05
C TYR A 119 -0.37 -6.00 -14.60
N SER A 120 0.21 -5.06 -15.34
CA SER A 120 1.51 -4.47 -15.00
C SER A 120 1.57 -3.03 -15.44
N GLY A 121 2.29 -2.20 -14.70
CA GLY A 121 2.37 -0.79 -14.98
C GLY A 121 3.19 -0.04 -13.94
N LEU A 122 3.30 1.26 -14.16
CA LEU A 122 3.83 2.18 -13.17
C LEU A 122 2.78 2.33 -12.07
N PHE A 123 3.15 2.04 -10.82
CA PHE A 123 2.32 2.24 -9.64
C PHE A 123 2.14 3.72 -9.32
N ASP A 124 1.24 4.03 -8.40
CA ASP A 124 1.09 5.39 -7.89
C ASP A 124 2.42 5.91 -7.34
N SER A 125 2.77 7.12 -7.75
CA SER A 125 4.00 7.80 -7.35
C SER A 125 3.69 8.89 -6.34
N ASN A 126 4.64 9.16 -5.45
CA ASN A 126 4.52 10.18 -4.43
C ASN A 126 5.73 11.10 -4.44
N VAL A 127 5.49 12.41 -4.36
CA VAL A 127 6.53 13.42 -4.16
C VAL A 127 6.13 14.26 -2.96
N ALA A 128 6.97 14.32 -1.94
CA ALA A 128 6.66 14.98 -0.68
C ALA A 128 7.79 15.85 -0.16
N LEU A 129 7.39 16.83 0.64
CA LEU A 129 8.29 17.63 1.46
C LEU A 129 8.06 17.27 2.92
N THR A 130 9.16 17.05 3.64
CA THR A 130 9.14 16.79 5.09
C THR A 130 9.80 17.96 5.80
N PHE A 131 9.06 18.58 6.71
CA PHE A 131 9.47 19.73 7.52
C PHE A 131 9.76 19.29 8.95
N ARG A 132 11.02 19.39 9.39
CA ARG A 132 11.39 19.13 10.79
C ARG A 132 10.97 20.31 11.65
N LEU A 133 10.23 20.03 12.71
CA LEU A 133 9.79 20.99 13.72
C LEU A 133 10.66 20.93 14.97
N VAL A 134 11.05 19.71 15.38
CA VAL A 134 11.88 19.45 16.55
C VAL A 134 12.94 18.42 16.17
N ASP A 135 14.16 18.65 16.64
CA ASP A 135 15.29 17.73 16.49
C ASP A 135 15.69 17.18 17.87
N GLU A 136 15.67 15.87 18.03
CA GLU A 136 16.14 15.22 19.25
C GLU A 136 17.65 15.30 19.46
N LEU A 137 18.43 15.61 18.42
CA LEU A 137 19.88 15.78 18.55
C LEU A 137 20.25 17.14 19.15
N ILE A 138 19.31 18.10 19.11
CA ILE A 138 19.49 19.47 19.60
C ILE A 138 18.69 19.70 20.89
N SER A 139 17.71 18.85 21.19
CA SER A 139 16.86 18.95 22.37
C SER A 139 16.53 17.58 22.96
N ASP A 140 16.25 17.49 24.27
CA ASP A 140 15.82 16.23 24.89
C ASP A 140 14.42 15.76 24.44
N ALA A 141 13.70 16.58 23.67
CA ALA A 141 12.39 16.24 23.13
C ALA A 141 12.50 15.19 21.99
N PRO A 142 11.43 14.43 21.70
CA PRO A 142 11.37 13.61 20.49
C PRO A 142 11.51 14.47 19.23
N SER A 143 12.08 13.90 18.17
CA SER A 143 12.05 14.50 16.84
C SER A 143 10.61 14.55 16.34
N VAL A 144 10.22 15.69 15.77
CA VAL A 144 8.87 15.92 15.24
C VAL A 144 8.99 16.50 13.84
N ALA A 145 8.23 15.96 12.90
CA ALA A 145 8.16 16.45 11.53
C ALA A 145 6.73 16.45 10.99
N VAL A 146 6.46 17.36 10.06
CA VAL A 146 5.24 17.38 9.26
C VAL A 146 5.60 17.08 7.82
N ARG A 147 4.85 16.19 7.18
CA ARG A 147 5.07 15.80 5.79
C ARG A 147 3.86 16.14 4.94
N ILE A 148 4.10 16.66 3.74
CA ILE A 148 3.08 17.01 2.76
C ILE A 148 3.51 16.47 1.40
N GLY A 149 2.70 15.63 0.77
CA GLY A 149 3.02 15.03 -0.52
C GLY A 149 1.88 15.04 -1.52
N GLY A 150 2.24 15.10 -2.81
CA GLY A 150 1.33 14.86 -3.91
C GLY A 150 1.39 13.41 -4.36
N ILE A 151 0.24 12.83 -4.69
CA ILE A 151 0.09 11.49 -5.25
C ILE A 151 -0.25 11.62 -6.72
N LEU A 152 0.54 10.95 -7.55
CA LEU A 152 0.34 10.85 -8.99
C LEU A 152 -0.13 9.44 -9.32
N ALA A 153 -1.32 9.33 -9.91
CA ALA A 153 -1.85 8.06 -10.39
C ALA A 153 -0.89 7.40 -11.37
N GLY A 154 -0.69 6.10 -11.18
CA GLY A 154 0.09 5.28 -12.09
C GLY A 154 -0.59 5.02 -13.43
N ALA A 155 0.17 4.52 -14.40
CA ALA A 155 -0.34 4.11 -15.70
C ALA A 155 -0.72 2.62 -15.65
N TYR A 156 -1.92 2.33 -15.13
CA TYR A 156 -2.49 0.99 -15.06
C TYR A 156 -4.02 1.03 -15.14
N ASP A 157 -4.62 -0.12 -15.44
CA ASP A 157 -6.07 -0.27 -15.44
C ASP A 157 -6.62 -0.49 -14.03
N THR A 158 -7.65 0.26 -13.68
CA THR A 158 -8.41 0.14 -12.43
C THR A 158 -9.60 -0.81 -12.61
N GLY A 159 -10.32 -1.10 -11.52
CA GLY A 159 -11.57 -1.85 -11.59
C GLY A 159 -11.43 -3.37 -11.68
N TYR A 160 -10.24 -3.93 -11.41
CA TYR A 160 -10.00 -5.36 -11.30
C TYR A 160 -9.49 -5.75 -9.90
N ILE A 161 -9.66 -7.03 -9.52
CA ILE A 161 -9.09 -7.61 -8.28
C ILE A 161 -7.56 -7.47 -8.21
N ASN A 162 -6.91 -7.50 -9.36
CA ASN A 162 -5.47 -7.39 -9.49
C ASN A 162 -5.08 -6.07 -10.18
N SER A 163 -5.95 -5.06 -10.11
CA SER A 163 -5.52 -3.70 -10.36
C SER A 163 -4.41 -3.35 -9.38
N LEU A 164 -3.40 -2.63 -9.88
CA LEU A 164 -2.24 -2.25 -9.10
C LEU A 164 -2.63 -1.21 -8.03
N GLY A 165 -3.54 -0.31 -8.36
CA GLY A 165 -4.13 0.62 -7.41
C GLY A 165 -5.46 1.16 -7.89
N ASP A 166 -5.82 2.34 -7.39
CA ASP A 166 -7.14 2.93 -7.58
C ASP A 166 -7.15 4.06 -8.63
N GLY A 167 -5.99 4.40 -9.21
CA GLY A 167 -5.88 5.31 -10.36
C GLY A 167 -6.22 6.78 -10.04
N GLY A 168 -6.09 7.18 -8.78
CA GLY A 168 -6.44 8.53 -8.31
C GLY A 168 -5.23 9.41 -8.03
N HIS A 169 -5.26 10.65 -8.53
CA HIS A 169 -4.40 11.70 -8.02
C HIS A 169 -4.85 12.13 -6.62
N GLY A 170 -3.93 12.66 -5.82
CA GLY A 170 -4.26 13.03 -4.46
C GLY A 170 -3.20 13.85 -3.75
N VAL A 171 -3.48 14.10 -2.48
CA VAL A 171 -2.58 14.75 -1.54
C VAL A 171 -2.54 13.93 -0.27
N GLU A 172 -1.36 13.84 0.33
CA GLU A 172 -1.14 13.21 1.62
C GLU A 172 -0.50 14.19 2.58
N THR A 173 -0.96 14.19 3.83
CA THR A 173 -0.35 14.97 4.91
C THR A 173 -0.18 14.09 6.14
N SER A 174 0.94 14.22 6.84
CA SER A 174 1.17 13.46 8.07
C SER A 174 1.99 14.22 9.11
N LEU A 175 1.76 13.87 10.38
CA LEU A 175 2.58 14.24 11.52
C LEU A 175 3.38 13.01 11.93
N ILE A 176 4.68 13.19 12.07
CA ILE A 176 5.65 12.15 12.37
C ILE A 176 6.38 12.52 13.65
N VAL A 177 6.47 11.58 14.58
CA VAL A 177 7.21 11.71 15.83
C VAL A 177 8.13 10.51 15.97
N GLY A 178 9.36 10.72 16.44
CA GLY A 178 10.25 9.62 16.76
C GLY A 178 11.26 9.98 17.82
N LYS A 179 11.78 8.97 18.50
CA LYS A 179 12.85 9.15 19.47
C LYS A 179 13.77 7.94 19.50
N PHE A 180 15.08 8.17 19.56
CA PHE A 180 16.05 7.15 19.90
C PHE A 180 16.43 7.26 21.39
N GLY A 181 16.24 6.16 22.11
CA GLY A 181 16.87 5.93 23.41
C GLY A 181 18.11 5.05 23.27
N ASN A 182 18.76 4.77 24.39
CA ASN A 182 20.01 4.00 24.42
C ASN A 182 19.90 2.57 23.86
N ALA A 183 18.71 1.96 23.97
CA ALA A 183 18.50 0.55 23.61
C ALA A 183 17.52 0.35 22.45
N ALA A 184 16.71 1.35 22.15
CA ALA A 184 15.68 1.26 21.13
C ALA A 184 15.28 2.64 20.64
N GLY A 185 14.86 2.71 19.38
CA GLY A 185 14.13 3.84 18.82
C GLY A 185 12.67 3.49 18.60
N PHE A 186 11.81 4.49 18.60
CA PHE A 186 10.43 4.34 18.17
C PHE A 186 10.05 5.47 17.21
N SER A 187 9.09 5.19 16.34
CA SER A 187 8.43 6.20 15.52
C SER A 187 6.93 5.98 15.48
N ALA A 188 6.21 7.08 15.34
CA ALA A 188 4.78 7.10 15.10
C ALA A 188 4.49 8.13 14.01
N GLU A 189 3.65 7.76 13.07
CA GLU A 189 3.14 8.64 12.01
C GLU A 189 1.62 8.52 11.99
N VAL A 190 0.94 9.65 11.93
CA VAL A 190 -0.50 9.71 11.65
C VAL A 190 -0.72 10.66 10.49
N GLY A 191 -1.55 10.26 9.54
CA GLY A 191 -1.79 11.08 8.36
C GLY A 191 -3.15 10.87 7.74
N LEU A 192 -3.45 11.78 6.81
CA LEU A 192 -4.64 11.79 5.99
C LEU A 192 -4.21 11.77 4.53
N ARG A 193 -4.90 10.96 3.75
CA ARG A 193 -4.75 10.85 2.30
C ARG A 193 -6.07 11.22 1.66
N MET A 194 -6.04 12.24 0.80
CA MET A 194 -7.19 12.67 0.04
C MET A 194 -6.97 12.32 -1.43
N ARG A 195 -7.94 11.63 -2.03
CA ARG A 195 -7.87 11.19 -3.43
C ARG A 195 -9.06 11.74 -4.20
N GLY A 196 -8.87 11.91 -5.50
CA GLY A 196 -9.93 12.35 -6.41
C GLY A 196 -10.86 11.22 -6.80
N SER A 197 -11.34 11.26 -8.03
CA SER A 197 -12.10 10.19 -8.66
C SER A 197 -11.27 9.51 -9.76
N THR A 198 -11.70 8.34 -10.19
CA THR A 198 -11.18 7.67 -11.40
C THR A 198 -12.32 7.23 -12.30
N ASP A 199 -12.02 6.96 -13.56
CA ASP A 199 -13.00 6.46 -14.52
C ASP A 199 -13.38 5.01 -14.20
N VAL A 200 -14.66 4.70 -14.33
CA VAL A 200 -15.17 3.34 -14.20
C VAL A 200 -14.70 2.51 -15.39
N ASN A 201 -13.99 1.43 -15.11
CA ASN A 201 -13.55 0.51 -16.15
C ASN A 201 -14.73 -0.32 -16.70
N THR A 202 -15.24 0.06 -17.86
CA THR A 202 -16.39 -0.61 -18.51
C THR A 202 -16.07 -2.04 -18.98
N GLN A 203 -14.79 -2.37 -19.16
CA GLN A 203 -14.34 -3.72 -19.53
C GLN A 203 -14.44 -4.68 -18.34
N ALA A 204 -14.38 -4.18 -17.10
CA ALA A 204 -14.48 -5.00 -15.89
C ALA A 204 -15.88 -5.55 -15.59
N VAL A 205 -16.92 -5.06 -16.28
CA VAL A 205 -18.35 -5.33 -15.96
C VAL A 205 -19.18 -5.78 -17.17
N GLY A 206 -18.54 -6.14 -18.28
CA GLY A 206 -19.26 -6.66 -19.45
C GLY A 206 -20.24 -5.63 -20.05
N GLY A 207 -19.72 -4.53 -20.58
CA GLY A 207 -20.37 -3.67 -21.58
C GLY A 207 -21.67 -2.93 -21.21
N ALA A 208 -22.26 -3.17 -20.04
CA ALA A 208 -23.56 -2.60 -19.65
C ALA A 208 -23.48 -1.22 -18.98
N MET A 209 -22.29 -0.73 -18.63
CA MET A 209 -22.08 0.59 -18.01
C MET A 209 -21.80 1.65 -19.08
N ALA A 210 -22.34 2.85 -18.88
CA ALA A 210 -22.12 3.97 -19.78
C ALA A 210 -20.64 4.44 -19.71
N SER A 211 -20.03 4.69 -20.86
CA SER A 211 -18.72 5.35 -20.94
C SER A 211 -18.78 6.74 -20.30
N GLY A 212 -17.79 7.09 -19.48
CA GLY A 212 -17.67 8.39 -18.82
C GLY A 212 -18.25 8.47 -17.40
N GLU A 213 -18.67 7.34 -16.82
CA GLU A 213 -18.96 7.27 -15.38
C GLU A 213 -17.67 7.31 -14.56
N THR A 214 -17.67 8.06 -13.46
CA THR A 214 -16.56 8.12 -12.50
C THR A 214 -16.95 7.49 -11.17
N VAL A 215 -15.93 7.01 -10.45
CA VAL A 215 -16.04 6.54 -9.07
C VAL A 215 -15.12 7.35 -8.18
N ASP A 216 -15.67 7.87 -7.10
CA ASP A 216 -14.89 8.60 -6.09
C ASP A 216 -14.03 7.61 -5.30
N ILE A 217 -12.77 7.96 -5.11
CA ILE A 217 -11.84 7.16 -4.33
C ILE A 217 -11.90 7.67 -2.89
N PRO A 218 -12.17 6.80 -1.90
CA PRO A 218 -12.24 7.23 -0.52
C PRO A 218 -10.97 7.90 -0.03
N ASN A 219 -11.19 8.89 0.83
CA ASN A 219 -10.12 9.48 1.61
C ASN A 219 -9.78 8.52 2.75
N ASP A 220 -8.50 8.41 3.08
CA ASP A 220 -8.01 7.49 4.10
C ASP A 220 -7.36 8.24 5.26
N MET A 221 -7.48 7.67 6.45
CA MET A 221 -6.57 7.95 7.56
C MET A 221 -5.59 6.80 7.68
N PHE A 222 -4.32 7.10 7.95
CA PHE A 222 -3.32 6.07 8.20
C PHE A 222 -2.53 6.34 9.47
N VAL A 223 -2.05 5.25 10.07
CA VAL A 223 -1.16 5.25 11.22
C VAL A 223 -0.03 4.27 10.96
N ASN A 224 1.22 4.70 11.17
CA ASN A 224 2.39 3.82 11.15
C ASN A 224 3.07 3.90 12.52
N LEU A 225 3.37 2.76 13.12
CA LEU A 225 4.14 2.64 14.36
C LEU A 225 5.35 1.77 14.07
N GLY A 226 6.53 2.21 14.51
CA GLY A 226 7.78 1.49 14.37
C GLY A 226 8.50 1.38 15.71
N LEU A 227 9.05 0.20 16.00
CA LEU A 227 10.04 -0.03 17.05
C LEU A 227 11.32 -0.51 16.39
N PHE A 228 12.46 0.08 16.77
CA PHE A 228 13.78 -0.20 16.22
C PHE A 228 14.74 -0.59 17.34
N ILE A 229 15.45 -1.69 17.19
CA ILE A 229 16.42 -2.19 18.18
C ILE A 229 17.77 -2.34 17.47
N PRO A 230 18.73 -1.46 17.76
CA PRO A 230 20.10 -1.63 17.28
C PRO A 230 20.70 -2.92 17.86
N ALA A 231 21.19 -3.79 16.99
CA ALA A 231 21.87 -5.04 17.33
C ALA A 231 23.35 -4.93 16.90
N GLY A 232 24.13 -4.23 17.72
CA GLY A 232 25.49 -3.81 17.36
C GLY A 232 25.51 -2.53 16.53
N SER A 233 26.61 -2.27 15.82
CA SER A 233 26.79 -1.04 15.03
C SER A 233 26.23 -1.12 13.61
N ALA A 234 26.06 -2.32 13.07
CA ALA A 234 25.73 -2.52 11.66
C ALA A 234 24.29 -2.98 11.43
N VAL A 235 23.63 -3.56 12.43
CA VAL A 235 22.32 -4.21 12.25
C VAL A 235 21.28 -3.53 13.12
N THR A 236 20.08 -3.32 12.57
CA THR A 236 18.90 -2.87 13.30
C THR A 236 17.75 -3.83 13.02
N LEU A 237 17.12 -4.31 14.08
CA LEU A 237 15.88 -5.08 13.99
C LEU A 237 14.70 -4.13 14.17
N GLY A 238 13.60 -4.39 13.48
CA GLY A 238 12.39 -3.57 13.60
C GLY A 238 11.12 -4.39 13.65
N VAL A 239 10.12 -3.84 14.35
CA VAL A 239 8.74 -4.33 14.35
C VAL A 239 7.84 -3.16 13.99
N ASP A 240 6.89 -3.43 13.10
CA ASP A 240 6.04 -2.42 12.50
C ASP A 240 4.57 -2.78 12.67
N TYR A 241 3.78 -1.75 12.92
CA TYR A 241 2.33 -1.82 12.80
C TYR A 241 1.84 -0.69 11.91
N ARG A 242 1.03 -1.02 10.93
CA ARG A 242 0.41 -0.07 10.03
C ARG A 242 -1.09 -0.27 10.01
N MET A 243 -1.82 0.83 10.04
CA MET A 243 -3.26 0.89 9.87
C MET A 243 -3.58 1.86 8.75
N VAL A 244 -4.48 1.48 7.85
CA VAL A 244 -5.10 2.36 6.85
C VAL A 244 -6.59 2.13 6.96
N ASN A 245 -7.36 3.20 7.15
CA ASN A 245 -8.81 3.14 7.22
C ASN A 245 -9.40 4.12 6.22
N ALA A 246 -10.25 3.63 5.34
CA ALA A 246 -11.06 4.46 4.47
C ALA A 246 -12.15 5.16 5.30
N MET A 247 -12.32 6.46 5.11
CA MET A 247 -13.31 7.26 5.86
C MET A 247 -14.73 7.16 5.29
N SER A 248 -14.87 6.51 4.13
CA SER A 248 -16.11 6.30 3.39
C SER A 248 -15.90 5.18 2.38
N GLY A 249 -16.95 4.78 1.69
CA GLY A 249 -16.84 3.91 0.51
C GLY A 249 -17.96 2.90 0.46
N ILE A 250 -17.85 1.97 -0.48
CA ILE A 250 -18.80 0.87 -0.62
C ILE A 250 -18.19 -0.43 -0.11
N ASP A 251 -19.06 -1.32 0.35
CA ASP A 251 -18.68 -2.66 0.76
C ASP A 251 -18.75 -3.64 -0.39
N ILE A 252 -17.78 -4.56 -0.42
CA ILE A 252 -17.82 -5.70 -1.31
C ILE A 252 -19.07 -6.53 -1.02
N GLY A 253 -19.88 -6.76 -2.05
CA GLY A 253 -21.15 -7.48 -1.93
C GLY A 253 -22.26 -6.65 -1.27
N GLY A 254 -21.99 -5.40 -0.91
CA GLY A 254 -22.98 -4.43 -0.47
C GLY A 254 -23.77 -3.82 -1.63
N MET A 255 -24.75 -2.98 -1.27
CA MET A 255 -25.53 -2.25 -2.26
C MET A 255 -24.65 -1.27 -3.05
N GLY A 256 -24.79 -1.24 -4.38
CA GLY A 256 -24.01 -0.36 -5.25
C GLY A 256 -22.62 -0.86 -5.62
N PHE A 257 -22.20 -2.01 -5.09
CA PHE A 257 -20.95 -2.65 -5.48
C PHE A 257 -21.06 -3.31 -6.86
N SER A 258 -20.05 -3.04 -7.69
CA SER A 258 -19.75 -3.77 -8.92
C SER A 258 -18.22 -3.88 -9.04
N PRO A 259 -17.69 -4.87 -9.78
CA PRO A 259 -16.24 -4.96 -10.01
C PRO A 259 -15.62 -3.66 -10.54
N SER A 260 -16.29 -2.96 -11.44
CA SER A 260 -15.80 -1.70 -12.00
C SER A 260 -15.70 -0.54 -11.00
N ARG A 261 -16.22 -0.71 -9.78
CA ARG A 261 -16.21 0.27 -8.69
C ARG A 261 -15.22 -0.09 -7.57
N PHE A 262 -14.23 -0.95 -7.85
CA PHE A 262 -13.12 -1.22 -6.91
C PHE A 262 -12.47 0.01 -6.30
N PRO A 263 -12.18 1.06 -7.09
CA PRO A 263 -11.56 2.26 -6.54
C PRO A 263 -12.42 2.96 -5.46
N GLY A 264 -13.72 2.67 -5.40
CA GLY A 264 -14.67 3.24 -4.45
C GLY A 264 -14.85 2.47 -3.14
N LEU A 265 -14.06 1.43 -2.89
CA LEU A 265 -14.21 0.57 -1.71
C LEU A 265 -13.80 1.28 -0.42
N GLU A 266 -14.56 1.03 0.65
CA GLU A 266 -14.11 1.33 2.01
C GLU A 266 -13.07 0.28 2.44
N GLU A 267 -11.83 0.45 1.96
CA GLU A 267 -10.73 -0.47 2.25
C GLU A 267 -10.03 -0.09 3.56
N ASP A 268 -10.09 -1.01 4.53
CA ASP A 268 -9.33 -0.93 5.78
C ASP A 268 -8.31 -2.06 5.83
N ALA A 269 -7.11 -1.77 6.34
CA ALA A 269 -6.07 -2.76 6.49
C ALA A 269 -5.23 -2.52 7.75
N HIS A 270 -4.99 -3.59 8.50
CA HIS A 270 -4.08 -3.64 9.64
C HIS A 270 -2.95 -4.60 9.32
N ILE A 271 -1.74 -4.09 9.26
CA ILE A 271 -0.54 -4.83 8.89
C ILE A 271 0.40 -4.87 10.07
N VAL A 272 0.86 -6.06 10.44
CA VAL A 272 1.99 -6.25 11.35
C VAL A 272 3.18 -6.74 10.55
N GLY A 273 4.37 -6.24 10.86
CA GLY A 273 5.58 -6.60 10.16
C GLY A 273 6.81 -6.64 11.04
N GLY A 274 7.85 -7.24 10.49
CA GLY A 274 9.19 -7.22 11.05
C GLY A 274 10.20 -6.92 9.96
N ARG A 275 11.27 -6.23 10.33
CA ARG A 275 12.34 -5.86 9.41
C ARG A 275 13.73 -6.04 10.01
N LEU A 276 14.70 -6.24 9.13
CA LEU A 276 16.12 -6.22 9.42
C LEU A 276 16.75 -5.20 8.47
N LEU A 277 17.47 -4.24 9.05
CA LEU A 277 18.31 -3.31 8.30
C LEU A 277 19.78 -3.62 8.61
N ALA A 278 20.62 -3.62 7.59
CA ALA A 278 22.05 -3.87 7.73
C ALA A 278 22.85 -2.81 6.95
N ASN A 279 23.68 -2.04 7.65
CA ASN A 279 24.67 -1.17 7.03
C ASN A 279 25.87 -2.03 6.63
N VAL A 280 26.06 -2.21 5.31
CA VAL A 280 27.17 -2.98 4.74
C VAL A 280 28.42 -2.10 4.67
N THR A 281 28.23 -0.82 4.35
CA THR A 281 29.24 0.24 4.41
C THR A 281 28.57 1.51 4.98
N ASP A 282 29.32 2.59 5.11
CA ASP A 282 28.78 3.90 5.53
C ASP A 282 27.77 4.49 4.53
N THR A 283 27.76 3.99 3.28
CA THR A 283 26.89 4.47 2.21
C THR A 283 25.99 3.40 1.63
N VAL A 284 26.14 2.12 2.00
CA VAL A 284 25.33 1.03 1.46
C VAL A 284 24.60 0.33 2.58
N ASN A 285 23.28 0.32 2.50
CA ASN A 285 22.43 -0.43 3.42
C ASN A 285 21.57 -1.46 2.68
N LEU A 286 21.27 -2.56 3.37
CA LEU A 286 20.34 -3.59 2.94
C LEU A 286 19.15 -3.59 3.88
N ASN A 287 17.96 -3.86 3.34
CA ASN A 287 16.77 -4.12 4.13
C ASN A 287 16.12 -5.44 3.71
N VAL A 288 15.59 -6.19 4.67
CA VAL A 288 14.71 -7.33 4.45
C VAL A 288 13.52 -7.18 5.39
N PHE A 289 12.33 -7.48 4.91
CA PHE A 289 11.12 -7.34 5.70
C PHE A 289 10.08 -8.41 5.38
N PHE A 290 9.23 -8.64 6.36
CA PHE A 290 8.05 -9.47 6.27
C PHE A 290 6.86 -8.72 6.87
N GLY A 291 5.68 -8.91 6.31
CA GLY A 291 4.45 -8.34 6.82
C GLY A 291 3.24 -9.24 6.59
N GLN A 292 2.19 -9.03 7.37
CA GLN A 292 0.93 -9.73 7.22
C GLN A 292 -0.25 -8.82 7.54
N VAL A 293 -1.28 -8.85 6.69
CA VAL A 293 -2.58 -8.23 6.98
C VAL A 293 -3.33 -9.09 8.00
N VAL A 294 -3.46 -8.60 9.23
CA VAL A 294 -4.04 -9.33 10.37
C VAL A 294 -5.50 -8.98 10.66
N ALA A 295 -5.96 -7.83 10.17
CA ALA A 295 -7.35 -7.40 10.20
C ALA A 295 -7.57 -6.39 9.07
N GLY A 296 -8.81 -6.06 8.79
CA GLY A 296 -9.17 -5.10 7.75
C GLY A 296 -10.60 -5.28 7.30
N LYS A 297 -10.99 -4.54 6.28
CA LYS A 297 -12.31 -4.54 5.65
C LYS A 297 -12.09 -4.28 4.17
N ASN A 298 -12.80 -5.02 3.33
CA ASN A 298 -12.66 -4.96 1.89
C ASN A 298 -11.21 -5.07 1.37
N THR A 299 -10.34 -5.81 2.07
CA THR A 299 -8.90 -5.93 1.77
C THR A 299 -8.46 -7.39 1.69
N ALA A 300 -7.38 -7.67 0.97
CA ALA A 300 -6.77 -8.98 0.92
C ALA A 300 -6.04 -9.33 2.23
N ALA A 301 -6.18 -10.57 2.70
CA ALA A 301 -5.45 -11.08 3.87
C ALA A 301 -4.01 -11.48 3.46
N SER A 302 -3.26 -10.49 2.98
CA SER A 302 -1.97 -10.68 2.32
C SER A 302 -0.84 -11.04 3.27
N ARG A 303 0.10 -11.84 2.75
CA ARG A 303 1.46 -11.98 3.26
C ARG A 303 2.41 -11.23 2.36
N ILE A 304 3.35 -10.52 2.96
CA ILE A 304 4.26 -9.60 2.30
C ILE A 304 5.68 -10.04 2.65
N PHE A 305 6.53 -10.17 1.64
CA PHE A 305 7.97 -10.34 1.82
C PHE A 305 8.70 -9.38 0.89
N GLY A 306 9.79 -8.81 1.35
CA GLY A 306 10.60 -7.98 0.48
C GLY A 306 12.02 -7.81 0.95
N ALA A 307 12.82 -7.28 0.03
CA ALA A 307 14.21 -6.97 0.25
C ALA A 307 14.58 -5.75 -0.59
N GLY A 308 15.52 -4.96 -0.11
CA GLY A 308 15.99 -3.78 -0.81
C GLY A 308 17.42 -3.40 -0.47
N ILE A 309 17.93 -2.47 -1.26
CA ILE A 309 19.25 -1.88 -1.15
C ILE A 309 19.12 -0.37 -1.21
N GLY A 310 19.87 0.33 -0.37
CA GLY A 310 19.95 1.78 -0.30
C GLY A 310 21.39 2.26 -0.47
N PHE A 311 21.53 3.41 -1.14
CA PHE A 311 22.78 4.10 -1.39
C PHE A 311 22.70 5.52 -0.83
N GLY A 312 23.47 5.81 0.21
CA GLY A 312 23.65 7.14 0.78
C GLY A 312 24.69 7.96 0.02
N PHE A 313 24.48 9.28 -0.04
CA PHE A 313 25.40 10.24 -0.66
C PHE A 313 25.41 11.57 0.09
N GLY A 314 26.40 12.43 -0.23
CA GLY A 314 26.48 13.82 0.27
C GLY A 314 27.25 14.04 1.57
N GLY A 315 27.75 12.97 2.22
CA GLY A 315 28.57 13.06 3.44
C GLY A 315 30.07 13.34 3.21
N GLY A 316 30.45 13.74 2.00
CA GLY A 316 31.81 14.19 1.67
C GLY A 316 31.75 15.68 1.38
N GLY A 317 32.41 16.50 2.20
CA GLY A 317 32.46 17.95 2.00
C GLY A 317 32.79 18.29 0.56
N PHE A 318 31.87 18.95 -0.13
CA PHE A 318 32.21 19.68 -1.34
C PHE A 318 32.89 20.96 -0.89
N ASP A 319 34.19 20.89 -0.68
CA ASP A 319 35.05 22.08 -0.62
C ASP A 319 35.01 22.73 -2.01
N PHE A 320 34.15 23.73 -2.18
CA PHE A 320 34.23 24.72 -3.25
C PHE A 320 34.80 26.03 -2.69
#